data_AF-A0A646KT27-F1
#
_entry.id   AF-A0A646KT27-F1
#
_cell.length_a   1.000
_cell.length_b   1.000
_cell.length_c   1.000
_cell.angle_alpha   90.00
_cell.angle_beta   90.00
_cell.angle_gamma   90.00
#
_symmetry.space_group_name_H-M   'P 1'
#
loop_
_entity.id
_entity.type
_entity.pdbx_description
1 polymer ?
#
loop_
_entity_poly.entity_id
_entity_poly.type
_entity_poly.pdbx_seq_one_letter_code
_entity_poly.pdbx_strand_id
1 'polypeptide(L)'
;MAGAGDPHGAVIASNGGDVLFVADRIGPIHRTPASPDAAEFDEIAGDLPQFLDHIRRCVLGFMETGTPPGDLLRVVRLSRP
;
A
#
# COMPACT_ATOMS: atom_id res chain seq x y z
N MET A 1 19.22 10.39 1.33
CA MET A 1 17.99 10.05 0.61
C MET A 1 17.66 8.62 0.97
N ALA A 2 16.60 8.41 1.75
CA ALA A 2 16.05 7.08 1.98
C ALA A 2 15.28 6.74 0.70
N GLY A 3 15.88 5.90 -0.14
CA GLY A 3 15.19 5.31 -1.28
C GLY A 3 14.38 4.11 -0.80
N ALA A 4 13.38 3.75 -1.59
CA ALA A 4 12.40 2.67 -1.39
C ALA A 4 12.97 1.24 -1.14
N GLY A 5 14.26 1.09 -0.84
CA GLY A 5 14.91 -0.14 -0.40
C GLY A 5 15.32 -0.14 1.08
N ASP A 6 14.82 0.78 1.92
CA ASP A 6 15.16 0.80 3.34
C ASP A 6 14.48 -0.39 4.07
N PRO A 7 15.23 -1.37 4.64
CA PRO A 7 14.72 -2.57 5.33
C PRO A 7 14.04 -2.27 6.67
N HIS A 8 13.42 -1.11 6.79
CA HIS A 8 13.05 -0.47 8.05
C HIS A 8 11.62 0.07 8.07
N GLY A 9 10.90 0.00 6.95
CA GLY A 9 9.47 0.22 6.87
C GLY A 9 8.65 -0.97 7.39
N ALA A 10 7.39 -0.73 7.73
CA ALA A 10 6.48 -1.77 8.23
C ALA A 10 5.45 -2.13 7.17
N VAL A 11 5.27 -3.43 6.90
CA VAL A 11 4.13 -3.90 6.09
C VAL A 11 2.85 -3.63 6.88
N ILE A 12 1.96 -2.83 6.31
CA ILE A 12 0.68 -2.46 6.94
C ILE A 12 -0.52 -3.12 6.26
N ALA A 13 -0.35 -3.58 5.01
CA ALA A 13 -1.39 -4.31 4.30
C ALA A 13 -0.85 -5.05 3.06
N SER A 14 -1.69 -5.86 2.41
CA SER A 14 -1.41 -6.57 1.16
C SER A 14 -2.64 -6.48 0.25
N ASN A 15 -2.60 -6.83 -1.03
CA ASN A 15 -3.81 -7.13 -1.82
C ASN A 15 -4.29 -8.58 -1.66
N GLY A 16 -3.59 -9.40 -0.89
CA GLY A 16 -3.84 -10.83 -0.76
C GLY A 16 -3.21 -11.68 -1.86
N GLY A 17 -2.40 -11.08 -2.72
CA GLY A 17 -1.53 -11.70 -3.70
C GLY A 17 -0.08 -11.24 -3.49
N ASP A 18 0.52 -10.68 -4.53
CA ASP A 18 1.92 -10.26 -4.61
C ASP A 18 2.17 -8.79 -4.25
N VAL A 19 1.11 -7.99 -4.06
CA VAL A 19 1.25 -6.59 -3.67
C VAL A 19 1.25 -6.45 -2.15
N LEU A 20 2.29 -5.81 -1.62
CA LEU A 20 2.43 -5.42 -0.22
C LEU A 20 2.50 -3.90 -0.13
N PHE A 21 1.86 -3.33 0.89
CA PHE A 21 1.91 -1.91 1.20
C PHE A 21 2.77 -1.69 2.44
N VAL A 22 3.80 -0.87 2.29
CA VAL A 22 4.85 -0.64 3.29
C VAL A 22 4.81 0.82 3.70
N ALA A 23 4.69 1.07 5.01
CA ALA A 23 4.86 2.39 5.59
C ALA A 23 6.35 2.65 5.85
N ASP A 24 6.90 3.69 5.21
CA ASP A 24 8.21 4.24 5.54
C ASP A 24 8.13 4.91 6.94
N ARG A 25 9.25 4.92 7.68
CA ARG A 25 9.41 5.65 8.94
C ARG A 25 9.17 7.15 8.80
N ILE A 26 9.34 7.70 7.60
CA ILE A 26 9.21 9.12 7.33
C ILE A 26 7.76 9.52 7.02
N GLY A 27 6.87 8.56 6.76
CA GLY A 27 5.45 8.81 6.50
C GLY A 27 4.90 8.17 5.24
N PRO A 28 5.60 8.21 4.09
CA PRO A 28 5.08 7.70 2.82
C PRO A 28 4.70 6.22 2.88
N ILE A 29 3.63 5.89 2.17
CA ILE A 29 3.17 4.51 1.97
C ILE A 29 3.48 4.11 0.54
N HIS A 30 4.27 3.06 0.39
CA HIS A 30 4.66 2.50 -0.90
C HIS A 30 4.00 1.14 -1.12
N ARG A 31 3.83 0.74 -2.39
CA ARG A 31 3.48 -0.65 -2.74
C ARG A 31 4.63 -1.35 -3.44
N THR A 32 4.74 -2.67 -3.26
CA THR A 32 5.65 -3.47 -4.08
C THR A 32 5.30 -3.31 -5.57
N PRO A 33 6.31 -3.30 -6.43
CA PRO A 33 6.08 -3.23 -7.87
C PRO A 33 5.30 -4.45 -8.36
N ALA A 34 4.44 -4.24 -9.37
CA ALA A 34 3.66 -5.30 -9.99
C ALA A 34 4.49 -6.23 -10.91
N SER A 35 5.74 -5.85 -11.20
CA SER A 35 6.68 -6.65 -11.99
C SER A 35 7.99 -6.81 -11.22
N PRO A 36 8.58 -8.01 -11.18
CA PRO A 36 9.88 -8.24 -10.54
C PRO A 36 11.03 -7.47 -11.23
N ASP A 37 10.83 -7.02 -12.48
CA ASP A 37 11.83 -6.22 -13.22
C ASP A 37 11.72 -4.72 -12.94
N ALA A 38 10.66 -4.27 -12.25
CA ALA A 38 10.54 -2.89 -11.81
C ALA A 38 11.35 -2.70 -10.53
N ALA A 39 12.36 -1.83 -10.61
CA ALA A 39 13.37 -1.67 -9.57
C ALA A 39 12.93 -0.83 -8.36
N GLU A 40 11.75 -0.20 -8.41
CA GLU A 40 11.32 0.77 -7.41
C GLU A 40 9.88 0.52 -6.95
N PHE A 41 9.64 0.74 -5.65
CA PHE A 41 8.29 0.68 -5.09
C PHE A 41 7.52 1.94 -5.49
N ASP A 42 6.27 1.78 -5.93
CA ASP A 42 5.42 2.92 -6.24
C ASP A 42 4.95 3.58 -4.95
N GLU A 43 5.13 4.89 -4.81
CA GLU A 43 4.47 5.67 -3.75
C GLU A 43 2.96 5.75 -4.02
N ILE A 44 2.16 5.41 -3.02
CA ILE A 44 0.69 5.38 -3.11
C ILE A 44 0.05 6.49 -2.27
N ALA A 45 0.70 6.90 -1.19
CA ALA A 45 0.28 8.02 -0.36
C ALA A 45 1.48 8.65 0.35
N GLY A 46 1.40 9.95 0.62
CA GLY A 46 2.43 10.66 1.37
C GLY A 46 2.39 10.36 2.87
N ASP A 47 1.24 9.89 3.38
CA ASP A 47 1.06 9.49 4.77
C ASP A 47 -0.04 8.44 4.97
N LEU A 48 -0.11 7.88 6.19
CA LEU A 48 -1.12 6.90 6.57
C LEU A 48 -2.56 7.45 6.51
N PRO A 49 -2.88 8.67 6.99
CA PRO A 49 -4.21 9.25 6.82
C PRO A 49 -4.69 9.30 5.36
N GLN A 50 -3.84 9.76 4.44
CA GLN A 50 -4.14 9.82 3.02
C GLN A 50 -4.38 8.42 2.43
N PHE A 51 -3.59 7.44 2.85
CA PHE A 51 -3.78 6.04 2.47
C PHE A 51 -5.13 5.50 2.95
N LEU A 52 -5.49 5.72 4.22
CA LEU A 52 -6.78 5.27 4.76
C LEU A 52 -7.98 5.95 4.10
N ASP A 53 -7.85 7.23 3.75
CA ASP A 53 -8.88 7.95 2.99
C ASP A 53 -9.04 7.38 1.57
N HIS A 54 -7.93 6.99 0.92
CA HIS A 54 -7.98 6.32 -0.37
C HIS A 54 -8.77 5.00 -0.29
N ILE A 55 -8.47 4.15 0.70
CA ILE A 55 -9.22 2.90 0.95
C ILE A 55 -10.71 3.20 1.14
N ARG A 56 -11.04 4.20 1.98
CA ARG A 56 -12.42 4.59 2.24
C ARG A 56 -13.16 4.95 0.95
N ARG A 57 -12.55 5.78 0.09
CA ARG A 57 -13.15 6.19 -1.19
C ARG A 57 -13.38 5.00 -2.12
N CYS A 58 -12.45 4.05 -2.15
CA CYS A 58 -12.60 2.84 -2.93
C CYS A 58 -13.72 1.92 -2.43
N VAL A 59 -13.87 1.76 -1.12
CA VAL A 59 -15.00 1.01 -0.52
C VAL A 59 -16.33 1.68 -0.87
N LEU A 60 -16.42 3.00 -0.75
CA LEU A 60 -17.65 3.73 -1.11
C LEU A 60 -17.97 3.59 -2.60
N GLY A 61 -16.98 3.75 -3.47
CA GLY A 61 -17.15 3.55 -4.91
C GLY A 61 -17.58 2.13 -5.27
N PHE A 62 -17.06 1.11 -4.59
CA PHE A 62 -17.53 -0.27 -4.75
C PHE A 62 -19.00 -0.42 -4.36
N MET A 63 -19.40 0.13 -3.21
CA MET A 63 -20.78 0.06 -2.74
C MET A 63 -21.74 0.75 -3.70
N GLU A 64 -21.32 1.85 -4.34
CA GLU A 64 -22.13 2.62 -5.28
C GLU A 64 -22.22 1.96 -6.66
N THR A 65 -21.10 1.41 -7.16
CA THR A 65 -20.99 0.98 -8.57
C THR A 65 -21.00 -0.53 -8.76
N GLY A 66 -20.80 -1.30 -7.68
CA GLY A 66 -20.57 -2.76 -7.73
C GLY A 66 -19.24 -3.16 -8.39
N THR A 67 -18.42 -2.20 -8.82
CA THR A 67 -17.14 -2.47 -9.48
C THR A 67 -16.03 -2.49 -8.45
N PRO A 68 -15.33 -3.63 -8.26
CA PRO A 68 -14.27 -3.71 -7.28
C PRO A 68 -13.17 -2.69 -7.63
N PRO A 69 -12.71 -1.93 -6.64
CA PRO A 69 -11.55 -1.08 -6.83
C PRO A 69 -10.39 -2.08 -6.97
N GLY A 70 -9.69 -2.11 -8.11
CA GLY A 70 -8.79 -3.17 -8.58
C GLY A 70 -8.06 -4.07 -7.56
N ASP A 71 -6.72 -4.11 -7.58
CA ASP A 71 -5.91 -4.97 -6.69
C ASP A 71 -5.77 -4.39 -5.29
N LEU A 72 -6.90 -4.08 -4.65
CA LEU A 72 -6.92 -2.90 -3.80
C LEU A 72 -6.90 -3.11 -2.30
N LEU A 73 -6.84 -4.34 -1.75
CA LEU A 73 -6.29 -4.67 -0.41
C LEU A 73 -7.00 -5.89 0.27
N ARG A 74 -6.21 -6.82 0.82
CA ARG A 74 -6.47 -7.65 2.02
C ARG A 74 -5.59 -7.19 3.19
N VAL A 75 -6.21 -6.85 4.33
CA VAL A 75 -5.49 -6.30 5.50
C VAL A 75 -4.58 -7.36 6.16
N VAL A 76 -3.32 -7.00 6.48
CA VAL A 76 -2.32 -7.89 7.11
C VAL A 76 -1.65 -7.24 8.34
N ARG A 77 -1.28 -8.13 9.27
CA ARG A 77 -0.73 -7.94 10.63
C ARG A 77 0.51 -7.04 10.72
N LEU A 78 0.49 -6.09 11.67
CA LEU A 78 1.67 -5.34 12.09
C LEU A 78 2.69 -6.28 12.76
N SER A 79 3.88 -6.37 12.19
CA SER A 79 5.00 -7.15 12.74
C SER A 79 6.14 -6.18 13.06
N ARG A 80 6.79 -6.33 14.22
CA ARG A 80 8.00 -5.55 14.56
C ARG A 80 9.23 -6.19 13.89
N PRO A 81 10.28 -5.39 13.61
CA PRO A 81 11.53 -5.89 13.01
C PRO A 81 12.21 -6.95 13.90
#